data_AF-A0A939ABM7-F1
#
_entry.id   AF-A0A939ABM7-F1
#
_cell.length_a   1.000
_cell.length_b   1.000
_cell.length_c   1.000
_cell.angle_alpha   90.00
_cell.angle_beta   90.00
_cell.angle_gamma   90.00
#
_symmetry.space_group_name_H-M   'P 1'
#
loop_
_entity.id
_entity.type
_entity.pdbx_description
1 polymer ?
#
loop_
_entity_poly.entity_id
_entity_poly.type
_entity_poly.pdbx_seq_one_letter_code
_entity_poly.pdbx_strand_id
1 'polypeptide(L)'
;MWRCILAGLPFPALLACSGLFSTGETLPPGGPYDALAESDAYQTIFGKGPGEDCAAAPDCRIGLKCQEGKCAVVGEGPQDALCILSDDCGDGLVCSVDTMHLDQPKKCMPEGEGEQWDVCTTDKDCKKGFYCKMLTFSGSCQPSGTGDVGAECKDGGDCLAGLVCSVDGRCGIMGAQVPLFIGEECESSAAIGGDPRVLFEIPRKGQKLKDYYRLPFPNDIRIVKGKLDLTGHSTPGPGVVGYDIGSLVVEAMSEDLGAFGTNPVVFFRFSMRPDLDSFETKSDPEGGKTPNIYLVDITDDQDPSYGKPISMSWVASTGRGLYICQNYLAIYVPWARPLAGDRTYAAIVGNTVMTDPGDPEEGEEPEAAAPFMQDADMKAVLADAIPTDPDVKAAWDKYAALRKFLASSQAGMIGLSKAVVAGAAVFTTYDPTERMAKFKEQMDTIDLPEVVEAVVCEPGAVSPCDDGLSGPDHKRGCMGEDPNFIEIQGLLKIPTFQEGEKPYVEPEDGGGLEWDALERPVIKGFEEICFSMTVPKGIPPENGWPVVLYGHGTGGNYRSQIAEGLAAKLTNMTVYNPDSGA
;
A
#
# COMPACT_ATOMS: atom_id res chain seq x y z
N MET A 1 13.20 -7.91 -2.56
CA MET A 1 12.36 -7.83 -3.79
C MET A 1 11.39 -6.62 -3.86
N TRP A 2 10.94 -6.05 -2.73
CA TRP A 2 9.89 -4.99 -2.72
C TRP A 2 10.38 -3.54 -2.92
N ARG A 3 11.67 -3.23 -2.78
CA ARG A 3 12.20 -1.86 -3.00
C ARG A 3 12.11 -1.39 -4.47
N CYS A 4 12.00 -2.28 -5.45
CA CYS A 4 11.90 -1.93 -6.88
C CYS A 4 10.49 -1.71 -7.42
N ILE A 5 9.43 -2.11 -6.71
CA ILE A 5 8.06 -1.98 -7.24
C ILE A 5 7.56 -0.51 -7.19
N LEU A 6 8.21 0.35 -6.40
CA LEU A 6 7.81 1.76 -6.23
C LEU A 6 8.43 2.72 -7.26
N ALA A 7 9.34 2.26 -8.11
CA ALA A 7 9.99 3.07 -9.14
C ALA A 7 9.65 2.56 -10.55
N GLY A 8 8.41 2.80 -11.01
CA GLY A 8 8.13 2.89 -12.45
C GLY A 8 7.33 1.78 -13.14
N LEU A 9 6.15 1.40 -12.64
CA LEU A 9 5.17 0.65 -13.46
C LEU A 9 3.76 1.29 -13.45
N PRO A 10 3.09 1.37 -14.62
CA PRO A 10 1.67 1.66 -14.70
C PRO A 10 0.82 0.37 -14.52
N PHE A 11 -0.29 0.50 -13.79
CA PHE A 11 -1.58 -0.19 -14.04
C PHE A 11 -1.55 -1.74 -14.19
N PRO A 12 -1.53 -2.53 -13.08
CA PRO A 12 -2.82 -3.00 -12.51
C PRO A 12 -2.84 -3.26 -10.99
N ALA A 13 -1.77 -2.96 -10.23
CA ALA A 13 -1.67 -3.25 -8.79
C ALA A 13 -2.63 -2.45 -7.89
N LEU A 14 -3.37 -1.48 -8.44
CA LEU A 14 -4.31 -0.64 -7.70
C LEU A 14 -5.68 -1.30 -7.44
N LEU A 15 -6.03 -2.38 -8.14
CA LEU A 15 -7.34 -3.04 -7.95
C LEU A 15 -7.49 -3.74 -6.59
N ALA A 16 -6.39 -4.20 -5.99
CA ALA A 16 -6.42 -4.85 -4.67
C ALA A 16 -6.51 -3.83 -3.50
N CYS A 17 -6.06 -2.59 -3.69
CA CYS A 17 -6.18 -1.55 -2.68
C CYS A 17 -7.56 -0.89 -2.67
N SER A 18 -8.26 -0.83 -3.82
CA SER A 18 -9.63 -0.30 -3.87
C SER A 18 -10.66 -1.15 -3.11
N GLY A 19 -10.40 -2.45 -2.89
CA GLY A 19 -11.27 -3.33 -2.09
C GLY A 19 -11.20 -3.08 -0.58
N LEU A 20 -10.09 -2.54 -0.07
CA LEU A 20 -9.91 -2.22 1.35
C LEU A 20 -10.58 -0.89 1.77
N PHE A 21 -11.05 -0.09 0.82
CA PHE A 21 -11.68 1.21 1.06
C PHE A 21 -13.12 1.32 0.52
N SER A 22 -13.70 0.25 -0.05
CA SER A 22 -14.97 0.31 -0.79
C SER A 22 -16.17 -0.42 -0.16
N THR A 23 -16.06 -1.08 0.99
CA THR A 23 -17.26 -1.55 1.70
C THR A 23 -17.75 -0.44 2.62
N GLY A 24 -18.65 0.39 2.10
CA GLY A 24 -19.47 1.32 2.88
C GLY A 24 -20.50 0.59 3.76
N GLU A 25 -20.05 -0.38 4.55
CA GLU A 25 -20.84 -0.93 5.64
C GLU A 25 -20.44 -0.21 6.92
N THR A 26 -21.36 0.64 7.38
CA THR A 26 -21.35 1.22 8.71
C THR A 26 -21.15 0.12 9.73
N LEU A 27 -20.02 0.10 10.44
CA LEU A 27 -19.93 -0.65 11.68
C LEU A 27 -20.83 0.06 12.70
N PRO A 28 -21.90 -0.58 13.22
CA PRO A 28 -22.71 0.04 14.27
C PRO A 28 -21.87 0.26 15.54
N PRO A 29 -22.19 1.27 16.36
CA PRO A 29 -21.60 1.39 17.69
C PRO A 29 -22.00 0.16 18.51
N GLY A 30 -21.01 -0.55 19.08
CA GLY A 30 -21.20 -1.86 19.73
C GLY A 30 -21.03 -3.02 18.74
N GLY A 31 -19.83 -3.15 18.17
CA GLY A 31 -19.51 -4.24 17.24
C GLY A 31 -19.69 -5.63 17.87
N PRO A 32 -19.78 -6.70 17.06
CA PRO A 32 -20.03 -8.06 17.55
C PRO A 32 -18.99 -8.56 18.57
N TYR A 33 -17.84 -7.90 18.70
CA TYR A 33 -16.79 -8.24 19.64
C TYR A 33 -17.05 -7.77 21.09
N ASP A 34 -17.79 -6.68 21.32
CA ASP A 34 -18.12 -6.24 22.69
C ASP A 34 -19.18 -7.15 23.31
N ALA A 35 -20.11 -7.68 22.50
CA ALA A 35 -21.09 -8.68 22.93
C ALA A 35 -20.47 -10.08 23.16
N LEU A 36 -19.31 -10.37 22.59
CA LEU A 36 -18.62 -11.65 22.76
C LEU A 36 -17.76 -11.72 24.03
N ALA A 37 -17.29 -10.58 24.54
CA ALA A 37 -16.53 -10.52 25.79
C ALA A 37 -17.40 -10.79 27.04
N GLU A 38 -18.71 -10.52 26.97
CA GLU A 38 -19.64 -10.66 28.10
C GLU A 38 -20.56 -11.89 28.05
N SER A 39 -20.46 -12.75 27.03
CA SER A 39 -21.30 -13.95 26.92
C SER A 39 -20.58 -15.23 27.34
N ASP A 40 -21.34 -16.16 27.94
CA ASP A 40 -20.90 -17.53 28.29
C ASP A 40 -20.33 -18.33 27.09
N ALA A 41 -20.39 -17.81 25.86
CA ALA A 41 -19.80 -18.39 24.66
C ALA A 41 -18.25 -18.30 24.64
N TYR A 42 -17.63 -17.30 25.28
CA TYR A 42 -16.16 -17.19 25.30
C TYR A 42 -15.49 -18.35 26.06
N GLN A 43 -16.20 -18.98 27.00
CA GLN A 43 -15.73 -20.17 27.73
C GLN A 43 -15.72 -21.46 26.90
N THR A 44 -16.39 -21.51 25.74
CA THR A 44 -16.51 -22.74 24.93
C THR A 44 -15.37 -22.97 23.92
N ILE A 45 -14.55 -21.95 23.65
CA ILE A 45 -13.35 -22.08 22.79
C ILE A 45 -12.12 -22.55 23.61
N PHE A 46 -12.12 -22.34 24.94
CA PHE A 46 -10.99 -22.63 25.84
C PHE A 46 -11.24 -23.80 26.82
N GLY A 47 -12.04 -24.80 26.44
CA GLY A 47 -12.13 -26.05 27.21
C GLY A 47 -10.81 -26.85 27.19
N LYS A 48 -10.74 -27.92 27.98
CA LYS A 48 -9.55 -28.78 28.10
C LYS A 48 -9.14 -29.42 26.77
N GLY A 49 -7.84 -29.50 26.52
CA GLY A 49 -7.22 -30.01 25.30
C GLY A 49 -6.99 -31.54 25.29
N PRO A 50 -6.53 -32.12 24.17
CA PRO A 50 -6.31 -33.55 24.01
C PRO A 50 -5.37 -34.10 25.08
N GLY A 51 -5.76 -35.20 25.73
CA GLY A 51 -4.99 -35.86 26.78
C GLY A 51 -5.16 -35.26 28.19
N GLU A 52 -5.87 -34.15 28.34
CA GLU A 52 -6.20 -33.55 29.64
C GLU A 52 -7.39 -34.26 30.31
N ASP A 53 -7.39 -34.30 31.65
CA ASP A 53 -8.41 -35.00 32.43
C ASP A 53 -9.77 -34.29 32.37
N CYS A 54 -10.84 -35.01 32.01
CA CYS A 54 -12.21 -34.50 31.93
C CYS A 54 -13.18 -35.39 32.71
N ALA A 55 -14.27 -34.80 33.20
CA ALA A 55 -15.35 -35.51 33.87
C ALA A 55 -16.60 -35.64 32.98
N ALA A 56 -16.84 -34.67 32.10
CA ALA A 56 -17.96 -34.66 31.16
C ALA A 56 -17.59 -33.97 29.82
N ALA A 57 -18.41 -34.19 28.79
CA ALA A 57 -18.18 -33.63 27.46
C ALA A 57 -18.02 -32.08 27.41
N PRO A 58 -18.73 -31.26 28.23
CA PRO A 58 -18.54 -29.81 28.25
C PRO A 58 -17.19 -29.35 28.84
N ASP A 59 -16.45 -30.24 29.50
CA ASP A 59 -15.13 -29.90 30.05
C ASP A 59 -14.06 -29.77 28.97
N CYS A 60 -14.29 -30.39 27.81
CA CYS A 60 -13.39 -30.38 26.67
C CYS A 60 -13.76 -29.26 25.69
N ARG A 61 -12.78 -28.67 25.01
CA ARG A 61 -13.05 -27.66 23.98
C ARG A 61 -13.83 -28.25 22.79
N ILE A 62 -14.46 -27.37 22.01
CA ILE A 62 -15.16 -27.71 20.77
C ILE A 62 -14.27 -28.62 19.89
N GLY A 63 -14.84 -29.73 19.40
CA GLY A 63 -14.14 -30.75 18.60
C GLY A 63 -13.71 -32.00 19.39
N LEU A 64 -13.58 -31.89 20.73
CA LEU A 64 -13.15 -32.99 21.60
C LEU A 64 -14.33 -33.58 22.39
N LYS A 65 -14.29 -34.89 22.67
CA LYS A 65 -15.20 -35.53 23.64
C LYS A 65 -14.38 -36.09 24.80
N CYS A 66 -14.99 -36.08 25.98
CA CYS A 66 -14.44 -36.76 27.12
C CYS A 66 -14.59 -38.28 26.95
N GLN A 67 -13.48 -38.97 26.66
CA GLN A 67 -13.41 -40.43 26.51
C GLN A 67 -12.41 -41.00 27.52
N GLU A 68 -12.83 -42.01 28.28
CA GLU A 68 -11.98 -42.66 29.30
C GLU A 68 -11.39 -41.67 30.33
N GLY A 69 -12.09 -40.56 30.60
CA GLY A 69 -11.64 -39.52 31.51
C GLY A 69 -10.60 -38.56 30.92
N LYS A 70 -10.32 -38.64 29.61
CA LYS A 70 -9.44 -37.73 28.87
C LYS A 70 -10.19 -37.04 27.73
N CYS A 71 -9.89 -35.77 27.48
CA CYS A 71 -10.37 -35.13 26.26
C CYS A 71 -9.64 -35.78 25.07
N ALA A 72 -10.40 -36.34 24.14
CA ALA A 72 -9.85 -37.03 22.97
C ALA A 72 -10.53 -36.52 21.71
N VAL A 73 -9.76 -36.50 20.62
CA VAL A 73 -10.26 -36.15 19.30
C VAL A 73 -11.18 -37.27 18.82
N VAL A 74 -12.34 -36.90 18.29
CA VAL A 74 -13.35 -37.88 17.85
C VAL A 74 -13.29 -38.12 16.36
N GLY A 75 -12.87 -37.14 15.55
CA GLY A 75 -12.71 -37.31 14.10
C GLY A 75 -13.99 -37.71 13.38
N GLU A 76 -15.16 -37.26 13.87
CA GLU A 76 -16.48 -37.60 13.31
C GLU A 76 -17.21 -36.37 12.75
N GLY A 77 -16.58 -35.19 12.71
CA GLY A 77 -17.19 -33.97 12.19
C GLY A 77 -17.65 -34.17 10.74
N PRO A 78 -18.97 -34.10 10.44
CA PRO A 78 -19.44 -34.18 9.06
C PRO A 78 -19.01 -32.94 8.28
N GLN A 79 -19.10 -33.00 6.95
CA GLN A 79 -18.91 -31.82 6.11
C GLN A 79 -19.77 -30.65 6.60
N ASP A 80 -19.21 -29.43 6.56
CA ASP A 80 -19.78 -28.18 7.06
C ASP A 80 -19.90 -28.03 8.58
N ALA A 81 -19.50 -29.03 9.37
CA ALA A 81 -19.41 -28.90 10.81
C ALA A 81 -18.32 -27.89 11.21
N LEU A 82 -18.55 -27.13 12.29
CA LEU A 82 -17.54 -26.27 12.87
C LEU A 82 -16.38 -27.09 13.42
N CYS A 83 -15.16 -26.61 13.20
CA CYS A 83 -13.93 -27.29 13.61
C CYS A 83 -12.86 -26.29 14.05
N ILE A 84 -11.87 -26.77 14.79
CA ILE A 84 -10.67 -26.00 15.15
C ILE A 84 -9.43 -26.67 14.55
N LEU A 85 -9.37 -28.00 14.64
CA LEU A 85 -8.30 -28.84 14.11
C LEU A 85 -8.82 -29.69 12.96
N SER A 86 -7.95 -30.00 11.98
CA SER A 86 -8.31 -30.94 10.91
C SER A 86 -8.67 -32.34 11.43
N ASP A 87 -8.14 -32.71 12.60
CA ASP A 87 -8.48 -33.98 13.24
C ASP A 87 -9.89 -33.99 13.87
N ASP A 88 -10.55 -32.83 14.03
CA ASP A 88 -11.96 -32.78 14.45
C ASP A 88 -12.90 -33.33 13.36
N CYS A 89 -12.43 -33.32 12.11
CA CYS A 89 -13.20 -33.68 10.93
C CYS A 89 -13.09 -35.15 10.57
N GLY A 90 -14.14 -35.68 9.93
CA GLY A 90 -14.21 -37.04 9.41
C GLY A 90 -13.10 -37.41 8.42
N ASP A 91 -13.05 -38.68 8.03
CA ASP A 91 -12.15 -39.15 6.98
C ASP A 91 -12.42 -38.40 5.66
N GLY A 92 -11.35 -37.97 4.98
CA GLY A 92 -11.44 -37.17 3.76
C GLY A 92 -11.79 -35.70 3.95
N LEU A 93 -11.79 -35.20 5.20
CA LEU A 93 -12.11 -33.82 5.54
C LEU A 93 -10.98 -33.14 6.33
N VAL A 94 -10.78 -31.84 6.07
CA VAL A 94 -9.84 -30.94 6.77
C VAL A 94 -10.57 -29.72 7.32
N CYS A 95 -9.99 -29.09 8.35
CA CYS A 95 -10.57 -27.91 8.97
C CYS A 95 -10.05 -26.64 8.30
N SER A 96 -10.86 -26.02 7.44
CA SER A 96 -10.45 -24.87 6.63
C SER A 96 -11.56 -23.81 6.53
N VAL A 97 -11.20 -22.68 5.93
CA VAL A 97 -12.14 -21.69 5.41
C VAL A 97 -12.28 -21.86 3.90
N ASP A 98 -13.40 -21.41 3.32
CA ASP A 98 -13.62 -21.51 1.87
C ASP A 98 -12.76 -20.51 1.08
N THR A 99 -12.51 -19.35 1.68
CA THR A 99 -11.62 -18.29 1.19
C THR A 99 -10.96 -17.63 2.41
N MET A 100 -9.83 -16.93 2.26
CA MET A 100 -9.13 -16.22 3.36
C MET A 100 -9.92 -14.99 3.89
N HIS A 101 -11.23 -15.11 4.04
CA HIS A 101 -12.08 -14.12 4.71
C HIS A 101 -12.03 -14.36 6.22
N LEU A 102 -11.46 -13.38 6.94
CA LEU A 102 -11.17 -13.44 8.38
C LEU A 102 -12.42 -13.48 9.29
N ASP A 103 -13.61 -13.29 8.73
CA ASP A 103 -14.90 -13.26 9.42
C ASP A 103 -15.66 -14.59 9.35
N GLN A 104 -15.16 -15.59 8.61
CA GLN A 104 -15.82 -16.89 8.49
C GLN A 104 -15.27 -17.93 9.47
N PRO A 105 -16.15 -18.65 10.20
CA PRO A 105 -15.70 -19.74 11.06
C PRO A 105 -15.20 -20.93 10.22
N LYS A 106 -14.14 -21.60 10.70
CA LYS A 106 -13.61 -22.80 10.05
C LYS A 106 -14.64 -23.92 10.07
N LYS A 107 -14.70 -24.67 8.96
CA LYS A 107 -15.59 -25.82 8.80
C LYS A 107 -14.83 -27.03 8.27
N CYS A 108 -15.37 -28.21 8.53
CA CYS A 108 -14.90 -29.44 7.91
C CYS A 108 -15.25 -29.44 6.43
N MET A 109 -14.23 -29.39 5.59
CA MET A 109 -14.33 -29.33 4.13
C MET A 109 -13.60 -30.52 3.50
N PRO A 110 -13.96 -30.95 2.29
CA PRO A 110 -13.21 -31.97 1.56
C PRO A 110 -11.72 -31.62 1.50
N GLU A 111 -10.87 -32.60 1.82
CA GLU A 111 -9.42 -32.45 1.68
C GLU A 111 -9.02 -32.30 0.20
N GLY A 112 -7.92 -31.59 -0.03
CA GLY A 112 -7.34 -31.44 -1.35
C GLY A 112 -6.40 -32.59 -1.69
N GLU A 113 -5.92 -32.58 -2.94
CA GLU A 113 -4.93 -33.57 -3.41
C GLU A 113 -3.48 -33.11 -3.16
N GLY A 114 -3.26 -31.88 -2.66
CA GLY A 114 -1.92 -31.29 -2.50
C GLY A 114 -1.05 -32.03 -1.49
N GLU A 115 0.13 -32.47 -1.94
CA GLU A 115 1.19 -33.05 -1.14
C GLU A 115 2.28 -31.99 -0.82
N GLN A 116 3.36 -32.40 -0.16
CA GLN A 116 4.42 -31.48 0.23
C GLN A 116 4.94 -30.65 -0.97
N TRP A 117 5.00 -29.33 -0.80
CA TRP A 117 5.42 -28.33 -1.80
C TRP A 117 4.42 -27.98 -2.89
N ASP A 118 3.27 -28.66 -2.96
CA ASP A 118 2.22 -28.25 -3.88
C ASP A 118 1.65 -26.88 -3.49
N VAL A 119 1.26 -26.10 -4.50
CA VAL A 119 0.73 -24.75 -4.31
C VAL A 119 -0.66 -24.83 -3.69
N CYS A 120 -0.88 -24.04 -2.64
CA CYS A 120 -2.16 -23.96 -1.94
C CYS A 120 -2.55 -22.50 -1.70
N THR A 121 -3.85 -22.28 -1.47
CA THR A 121 -4.41 -21.01 -1.03
C THR A 121 -4.95 -21.11 0.40
N THR A 122 -5.51 -22.27 0.75
CA THR A 122 -6.03 -22.58 2.09
C THR A 122 -5.73 -24.03 2.45
N ASP A 123 -5.94 -24.41 3.71
CA ASP A 123 -5.73 -25.78 4.17
C ASP A 123 -6.58 -26.81 3.39
N LYS A 124 -7.71 -26.40 2.81
CA LYS A 124 -8.57 -27.25 1.97
C LYS A 124 -7.90 -27.73 0.68
N ASP A 125 -6.84 -27.05 0.24
CA ASP A 125 -6.12 -27.44 -0.98
C ASP A 125 -5.09 -28.55 -0.71
N CYS A 126 -4.78 -28.78 0.57
CA CYS A 126 -3.82 -29.77 1.02
C CYS A 126 -4.51 -31.06 1.50
N LYS A 127 -3.78 -32.17 1.40
CA LYS A 127 -4.19 -33.46 1.97
C LYS A 127 -4.17 -33.42 3.51
N LYS A 128 -5.03 -34.19 4.17
CA LYS A 128 -5.07 -34.29 5.64
C LYS A 128 -3.69 -34.69 6.19
N GLY A 129 -3.25 -33.98 7.23
CA GLY A 129 -1.89 -34.06 7.77
C GLY A 129 -0.90 -33.04 7.19
N PHE A 130 -1.35 -32.22 6.23
CA PHE A 130 -0.65 -31.03 5.74
C PHE A 130 -1.45 -29.77 6.09
N TYR A 131 -0.76 -28.63 6.14
CA TYR A 131 -1.36 -27.30 6.24
C TYR A 131 -0.80 -26.40 5.14
N CYS A 132 -1.54 -25.36 4.78
CA CYS A 132 -1.13 -24.41 3.78
C CYS A 132 -0.22 -23.34 4.41
N LYS A 133 1.10 -23.51 4.25
CA LYS A 133 2.08 -22.51 4.69
C LYS A 133 2.10 -21.36 3.70
N MET A 134 1.61 -20.19 4.12
CA MET A 134 1.69 -18.97 3.33
C MET A 134 3.14 -18.51 3.17
N LEU A 135 3.59 -18.37 1.93
CA LEU A 135 4.88 -17.85 1.50
C LEU A 135 4.64 -16.57 0.70
N THR A 136 4.75 -15.41 1.36
CA THR A 136 4.67 -14.05 0.78
C THR A 136 3.41 -13.75 -0.05
N PHE A 137 3.23 -14.35 -1.23
CA PHE A 137 2.08 -14.19 -2.12
C PHE A 137 1.42 -15.52 -2.58
N SER A 138 1.92 -16.67 -2.14
CA SER A 138 1.41 -18.01 -2.49
C SER A 138 1.53 -18.96 -1.30
N GLY A 139 0.67 -19.95 -1.14
CA GLY A 139 0.85 -21.00 -0.14
C GLY A 139 1.57 -22.22 -0.71
N SER A 140 2.22 -22.98 0.15
CA SER A 140 2.66 -24.35 -0.15
C SER A 140 2.20 -25.33 0.92
N CYS A 141 1.76 -26.51 0.53
CA CYS A 141 1.39 -27.56 1.49
C CYS A 141 2.63 -28.07 2.22
N GLN A 142 2.60 -28.04 3.55
CA GLN A 142 3.67 -28.49 4.43
C GLN A 142 3.14 -29.46 5.48
N PRO A 143 3.93 -30.44 5.95
CA PRO A 143 3.49 -31.37 6.99
C PRO A 143 3.12 -30.59 8.26
N SER A 144 1.99 -30.93 8.89
CA SER A 144 1.63 -30.37 10.19
C SER A 144 2.41 -31.04 11.32
N GLY A 145 2.63 -30.30 12.41
CA GLY A 145 3.27 -30.80 13.61
C GLY A 145 2.29 -31.45 14.58
N THR A 146 2.74 -31.61 15.82
CA THR A 146 1.96 -32.24 16.91
C THR A 146 1.63 -31.28 18.05
N GLY A 147 2.11 -30.04 17.98
CA GLY A 147 1.88 -29.01 18.99
C GLY A 147 0.43 -28.53 18.98
N ASP A 148 -0.24 -28.69 20.12
CA ASP A 148 -1.60 -28.19 20.31
C ASP A 148 -1.61 -26.76 20.89
N VAL A 149 -2.79 -26.14 21.00
CA VAL A 149 -2.96 -24.77 21.52
C VAL A 149 -2.13 -24.54 22.80
N GLY A 150 -1.22 -23.56 22.77
CA GLY A 150 -0.32 -23.19 23.85
C GLY A 150 1.04 -23.90 23.88
N ALA A 151 1.24 -24.93 23.05
CA ALA A 151 2.53 -25.60 22.89
C ALA A 151 3.57 -24.66 22.27
N GLU A 152 4.83 -24.80 22.66
CA GLU A 152 5.93 -24.02 22.07
C GLU A 152 6.12 -24.41 20.59
N CYS A 153 6.34 -23.41 19.73
CA CYS A 153 6.57 -23.59 18.31
C CYS A 153 7.58 -22.56 17.78
N LYS A 154 8.26 -22.91 16.70
CA LYS A 154 9.14 -22.01 15.93
C LYS A 154 8.49 -21.57 14.63
N ASP A 155 7.75 -22.47 13.99
CA ASP A 155 6.93 -22.15 12.83
C ASP A 155 5.64 -23.00 12.81
N GLY A 156 4.76 -22.75 11.84
CA GLY A 156 3.46 -23.44 11.74
C GLY A 156 3.58 -24.96 11.60
N GLY A 157 4.72 -25.50 11.16
CA GLY A 157 4.97 -26.93 11.04
C GLY A 157 5.21 -27.64 12.37
N ASP A 158 5.36 -26.89 13.47
CA ASP A 158 5.38 -27.46 14.81
C ASP A 158 3.95 -27.66 15.38
N CYS A 159 2.95 -27.03 14.78
CA CYS A 159 1.57 -27.01 15.26
C CYS A 159 0.66 -28.00 14.53
N LEU A 160 -0.37 -28.49 15.22
CA LEU A 160 -1.42 -29.33 14.62
C LEU A 160 -2.11 -28.58 13.47
N ALA A 161 -2.48 -29.33 12.43
CA ALA A 161 -3.16 -28.77 11.26
C ALA A 161 -4.44 -28.02 11.66
N GLY A 162 -4.55 -26.76 11.24
CA GLY A 162 -5.60 -25.84 11.66
C GLY A 162 -5.16 -24.82 12.71
N LEU A 163 -3.99 -25.00 13.34
CA LEU A 163 -3.34 -24.01 14.19
C LEU A 163 -2.23 -23.29 13.43
N VAL A 164 -1.84 -22.13 13.95
CA VAL A 164 -0.67 -21.38 13.51
C VAL A 164 0.28 -21.18 14.66
N CYS A 165 1.57 -21.10 14.36
CA CYS A 165 2.54 -20.65 15.34
C CYS A 165 2.43 -19.13 15.49
N SER A 166 2.03 -18.68 16.67
CA SER A 166 1.93 -17.27 17.00
C SER A 166 3.29 -16.63 17.20
N VAL A 167 3.31 -15.30 17.25
CA VAL A 167 4.52 -14.49 17.44
C VAL A 167 5.15 -14.66 18.82
N ASP A 168 4.39 -15.10 19.84
CA ASP A 168 4.93 -15.48 21.16
C ASP A 168 5.51 -16.91 21.17
N GLY A 169 5.64 -17.53 20.00
CA GLY A 169 6.20 -18.86 19.83
C GLY A 169 5.29 -19.94 20.39
N ARG A 170 3.96 -19.78 20.23
CA ARG A 170 2.97 -20.74 20.71
C ARG A 170 1.97 -21.17 19.63
N CYS A 171 1.57 -22.42 19.62
CA CYS A 171 0.52 -22.86 18.72
C CYS A 171 -0.81 -22.24 19.13
N GLY A 172 -1.56 -21.71 18.17
CA GLY A 172 -2.80 -21.01 18.45
C GLY A 172 -3.78 -20.94 17.29
N ILE A 173 -5.02 -20.56 17.60
CA ILE A 173 -6.10 -20.48 16.61
C ILE A 173 -5.97 -19.15 15.86
N MET A 174 -6.06 -19.19 14.53
CA MET A 174 -6.18 -17.99 13.69
C MET A 174 -7.36 -17.14 14.16
N GLY A 175 -7.07 -15.91 14.62
CA GLY A 175 -8.05 -14.95 15.15
C GLY A 175 -8.15 -14.87 16.68
N ALA A 176 -7.71 -15.87 17.44
CA ALA A 176 -7.72 -15.83 18.91
C ALA A 176 -6.34 -15.52 19.54
N GLN A 177 -5.25 -15.87 18.86
CA GLN A 177 -3.87 -15.68 19.35
C GLN A 177 -2.92 -15.05 18.33
N VAL A 178 -3.39 -14.77 17.11
CA VAL A 178 -2.62 -13.95 16.18
C VAL A 178 -3.05 -12.50 16.38
N PRO A 179 -2.13 -11.60 16.73
CA PRO A 179 -2.44 -10.18 16.81
C PRO A 179 -2.69 -9.68 15.39
N LEU A 180 -3.94 -9.78 14.94
CA LEU A 180 -4.41 -9.08 13.76
C LEU A 180 -4.41 -7.60 14.09
N PHE A 181 -4.00 -6.78 13.14
CA PHE A 181 -4.04 -5.34 13.30
C PHE A 181 -5.48 -4.86 13.46
N ILE A 182 -5.88 -4.57 14.69
CA ILE A 182 -7.24 -4.08 15.03
C ILE A 182 -7.42 -2.58 14.75
N GLY A 183 -6.37 -1.94 14.23
CA GLY A 183 -6.33 -0.54 13.87
C GLY A 183 -5.72 0.38 14.94
N GLU A 184 -5.53 1.64 14.56
CA GLU A 184 -5.07 2.73 15.42
C GLU A 184 -5.96 2.89 16.67
N GLU A 185 -5.33 3.20 17.80
CA GLU A 185 -6.03 3.56 19.03
C GLU A 185 -6.67 4.95 18.89
N CYS A 186 -7.99 5.01 18.97
CA CYS A 186 -8.75 6.22 18.69
C CYS A 186 -9.37 6.81 19.95
N GLU A 187 -9.00 8.05 20.26
CA GLU A 187 -9.70 8.85 21.27
C GLU A 187 -11.08 9.26 20.74
N SER A 188 -12.15 9.10 21.52
CA SER A 188 -13.51 9.50 21.13
C SER A 188 -13.64 11.02 21.04
N SER A 189 -14.60 11.53 20.26
CA SER A 189 -14.86 12.98 20.15
C SER A 189 -15.11 13.63 21.52
N ALA A 190 -15.82 12.93 22.41
CA ALA A 190 -16.08 13.39 23.77
C ALA A 190 -14.79 13.50 24.60
N ALA A 191 -13.84 12.57 24.43
CA ALA A 191 -12.56 12.60 25.12
C ALA A 191 -11.61 13.68 24.56
N ILE A 192 -11.67 13.98 23.26
CA ILE A 192 -10.96 15.12 22.65
C ILE A 192 -11.45 16.45 23.26
N GLY A 193 -12.78 16.59 23.41
CA GLY A 193 -13.44 17.71 24.07
C GLY A 193 -13.14 19.10 23.48
N GLY A 194 -13.67 20.13 24.16
CA GLY A 194 -13.47 21.54 23.81
C GLY A 194 -14.24 22.01 22.57
N ASP A 195 -13.93 23.21 22.10
CA ASP A 195 -14.60 23.81 20.95
C ASP A 195 -14.33 23.03 19.65
N PRO A 196 -15.28 23.02 18.69
CA PRO A 196 -15.09 22.42 17.38
C PRO A 196 -13.85 22.99 16.67
N ARG A 197 -12.92 22.11 16.31
CA ARG A 197 -11.70 22.49 15.60
C ARG A 197 -11.25 21.43 14.61
N VAL A 198 -10.58 21.86 13.56
CA VAL A 198 -9.78 20.96 12.72
C VAL A 198 -8.51 20.66 13.50
N LEU A 199 -8.26 19.38 13.80
CA LEU A 199 -7.11 18.98 14.58
C LEU A 199 -5.83 19.35 13.82
N PHE A 200 -4.95 20.04 14.51
CA PHE A 200 -3.62 20.40 14.03
C PHE A 200 -2.71 20.42 15.24
N GLU A 201 -2.11 19.28 15.56
CA GLU A 201 -1.23 19.14 16.73
C GLU A 201 0.20 18.90 16.28
N ILE A 202 1.13 19.80 16.65
CA ILE A 202 2.53 19.67 16.26
C ILE A 202 3.21 18.62 17.16
N PRO A 203 3.87 17.60 16.59
CA PRO A 203 4.69 16.67 17.36
C PRO A 203 5.77 17.43 18.13
N ARG A 204 5.75 17.30 19.45
CA ARG A 204 6.75 17.90 20.34
C ARG A 204 7.78 16.86 20.75
N LYS A 205 9.01 17.28 21.00
CA LYS A 205 10.09 16.36 21.38
C LYS A 205 9.70 15.56 22.64
N GLY A 206 9.65 14.23 22.50
CA GLY A 206 9.30 13.31 23.59
C GLY A 206 7.81 13.21 23.90
N GLN A 207 6.94 13.82 23.08
CA GLN A 207 5.49 13.71 23.19
C GLN A 207 4.91 13.16 21.88
N LYS A 208 4.46 11.90 21.92
CA LYS A 208 3.74 11.30 20.79
C LYS A 208 2.34 11.93 20.69
N LEU A 209 1.90 12.20 19.47
CA LEU A 209 0.49 12.51 19.20
C LEU A 209 -0.39 11.32 19.61
N LYS A 210 -1.64 11.59 19.97
CA LYS A 210 -2.60 10.54 20.34
C LYS A 210 -2.95 9.62 19.18
N ASP A 211 -2.97 10.16 17.97
CA ASP A 211 -3.00 9.41 16.71
C ASP A 211 -2.19 10.15 15.66
N TYR A 212 -1.74 9.43 14.63
CA TYR A 212 -0.86 10.00 13.60
C TYR A 212 -1.47 11.17 12.83
N TYR A 213 -2.77 11.17 12.59
CA TYR A 213 -3.44 12.13 11.69
C TYR A 213 -3.95 13.39 12.40
N ARG A 214 -3.62 13.59 13.68
CA ARG A 214 -3.86 14.87 14.39
C ARG A 214 -3.07 16.05 13.85
N LEU A 215 -1.93 15.76 13.23
CA LEU A 215 -1.34 16.68 12.27
C LEU A 215 -1.79 16.23 10.88
N PRO A 216 -2.43 17.10 10.06
CA PRO A 216 -2.81 16.75 8.70
C PRO A 216 -1.63 16.15 7.94
N PHE A 217 -1.89 15.19 7.05
CA PHE A 217 -0.86 14.53 6.24
C PHE A 217 -1.24 14.61 4.77
N PRO A 218 -0.34 14.89 3.83
CA PRO A 218 1.07 15.25 4.02
C PRO A 218 1.26 16.63 4.66
N ASN A 219 2.41 16.85 5.32
CA ASN A 219 2.73 18.14 5.95
C ASN A 219 4.23 18.32 6.13
N ASP A 220 4.78 19.45 5.68
CA ASP A 220 6.22 19.76 5.70
C ASP A 220 6.82 19.85 7.11
N ILE A 221 5.98 19.96 8.15
CA ILE A 221 6.37 19.80 9.56
C ILE A 221 6.99 18.41 9.80
N ARG A 222 6.56 17.40 9.04
CA ARG A 222 7.11 16.04 9.08
C ARG A 222 8.41 15.89 8.30
N ILE A 223 8.90 16.92 7.61
CA ILE A 223 10.22 16.87 6.97
C ILE A 223 11.26 17.39 7.95
N VAL A 224 11.90 16.46 8.65
CA VAL A 224 12.91 16.71 9.68
C VAL A 224 14.28 16.35 9.12
N LYS A 225 15.20 17.33 9.06
CA LYS A 225 16.55 17.14 8.49
C LYS A 225 16.54 16.58 7.05
N GLY A 226 15.56 16.99 6.25
CA GLY A 226 15.42 16.57 4.85
C GLY A 226 14.89 15.15 4.66
N LYS A 227 14.34 14.52 5.71
CA LYS A 227 13.74 13.19 5.66
C LYS A 227 12.32 13.23 6.21
N LEU A 228 11.46 12.38 5.69
CA LEU A 228 10.09 12.22 6.13
C LEU A 228 10.06 11.48 7.47
N ASP A 229 9.45 12.12 8.47
CA ASP A 229 9.23 11.56 9.80
C ASP A 229 7.83 10.92 9.87
N LEU A 230 7.82 9.59 9.81
CA LEU A 230 6.63 8.76 9.99
C LEU A 230 6.51 8.22 11.42
N THR A 231 7.31 8.72 12.38
CA THR A 231 7.23 8.29 13.78
C THR A 231 5.81 8.38 14.30
N GLY A 232 5.32 7.26 14.83
CA GLY A 232 3.99 7.14 15.39
C GLY A 232 2.89 6.75 14.40
N HIS A 233 3.19 6.56 13.12
CA HIS A 233 2.27 5.90 12.19
C HIS A 233 2.15 4.42 12.58
N SER A 234 0.92 3.93 12.79
CA SER A 234 0.73 2.51 13.14
C SER A 234 1.02 1.61 11.95
N THR A 235 1.55 0.44 12.26
CA THR A 235 1.80 -0.63 11.29
C THR A 235 1.11 -1.91 11.77
N PRO A 236 0.77 -2.82 10.85
CA PRO A 236 0.03 -4.03 11.21
C PRO A 236 0.72 -4.98 12.19
N GLY A 237 2.01 -4.80 12.45
CA GLY A 237 2.82 -5.76 13.17
C GLY A 237 3.19 -6.96 12.28
N PRO A 238 3.97 -7.91 12.82
CA PRO A 238 4.49 -9.05 12.05
C PRO A 238 3.43 -10.07 11.59
N GLY A 239 2.21 -9.98 12.13
CA GLY A 239 1.06 -10.81 11.73
C GLY A 239 1.39 -12.30 11.62
N VAL A 240 0.90 -12.94 10.56
CA VAL A 240 1.11 -14.38 10.25
C VAL A 240 2.41 -14.64 9.49
N VAL A 241 2.97 -13.60 8.86
CA VAL A 241 4.13 -13.73 7.96
C VAL A 241 5.47 -13.62 8.69
N GLY A 242 5.46 -13.28 9.99
CA GLY A 242 6.65 -13.25 10.85
C GLY A 242 7.46 -11.95 10.79
N TYR A 243 7.08 -11.00 9.91
CA TYR A 243 7.70 -9.67 9.80
C TYR A 243 6.67 -8.61 9.38
N ASP A 244 6.87 -7.37 9.82
CA ASP A 244 5.90 -6.29 9.58
C ASP A 244 6.15 -5.59 8.24
N ILE A 245 5.40 -6.00 7.21
CA ILE A 245 5.45 -5.39 5.88
C ILE A 245 5.17 -3.88 5.94
N GLY A 246 4.26 -3.45 6.82
CA GLY A 246 3.95 -2.04 6.99
C GLY A 246 5.15 -1.26 7.54
N SER A 247 5.84 -1.83 8.54
CA SER A 247 7.07 -1.24 9.09
C SER A 247 8.17 -1.14 8.03
N LEU A 248 8.37 -2.19 7.23
CA LEU A 248 9.36 -2.17 6.15
C LEU A 248 9.11 -1.02 5.14
N VAL A 249 7.84 -0.77 4.79
CA VAL A 249 7.48 0.33 3.89
C VAL A 249 7.67 1.69 4.56
N VAL A 250 7.21 1.84 5.81
CA VAL A 250 7.33 3.08 6.58
C VAL A 250 8.80 3.46 6.82
N GLU A 251 9.65 2.48 7.15
CA GLU A 251 11.08 2.67 7.34
C GLU A 251 11.75 3.08 6.02
N ALA A 252 11.49 2.36 4.93
CA ALA A 252 12.05 2.70 3.62
C ALA A 252 11.61 4.12 3.17
N MET A 253 10.36 4.50 3.40
CA MET A 253 9.90 5.86 3.11
C MET A 253 10.61 6.92 3.96
N SER A 254 10.82 6.65 5.25
CA SER A 254 11.52 7.57 6.15
C SER A 254 13.01 7.68 5.82
N GLU A 255 13.59 6.63 5.26
CA GLU A 255 14.96 6.62 4.74
C GLU A 255 15.09 7.39 3.42
N ASP A 256 14.15 7.22 2.48
CA ASP A 256 14.38 7.68 1.10
C ASP A 256 13.71 9.00 0.75
N LEU A 257 12.63 9.38 1.42
CA LEU A 257 11.80 10.51 1.03
C LEU A 257 12.13 11.76 1.83
N GLY A 258 12.49 12.84 1.13
CA GLY A 258 12.62 14.19 1.71
C GLY A 258 11.47 15.14 1.38
N ALA A 259 10.51 14.68 0.57
CA ALA A 259 9.35 15.41 0.09
C ALA A 259 8.21 14.44 -0.27
N PHE A 260 7.05 14.97 -0.65
CA PHE A 260 5.83 14.19 -0.86
C PHE A 260 5.56 13.87 -2.33
N GLY A 261 4.74 12.85 -2.59
CA GLY A 261 4.34 12.47 -3.94
C GLY A 261 3.53 13.53 -4.68
N THR A 262 3.63 13.53 -6.00
CA THR A 262 2.83 14.40 -6.90
C THR A 262 1.36 14.00 -6.99
N ASN A 263 0.97 12.84 -6.45
CA ASN A 263 -0.42 12.41 -6.31
C ASN A 263 -0.77 12.19 -4.82
N PRO A 264 -0.80 13.25 -4.00
CA PRO A 264 -1.08 13.09 -2.58
C PRO A 264 -2.56 12.83 -2.33
N VAL A 265 -2.84 12.12 -1.23
CA VAL A 265 -4.12 12.20 -0.53
C VAL A 265 -3.87 12.99 0.75
N VAL A 266 -4.54 14.12 0.89
CA VAL A 266 -4.43 15.00 2.06
C VAL A 266 -5.53 14.68 3.06
N PHE A 267 -5.14 14.22 4.24
CA PHE A 267 -6.01 13.86 5.34
C PHE A 267 -6.08 14.97 6.38
N PHE A 268 -7.30 15.32 6.78
CA PHE A 268 -7.61 16.18 7.93
C PHE A 268 -8.44 15.40 8.94
N ARG A 269 -8.25 15.71 10.22
CA ARG A 269 -9.06 15.20 11.33
C ARG A 269 -9.83 16.32 11.99
N PHE A 270 -11.01 16.00 12.52
CA PHE A 270 -11.88 16.95 13.20
C PHE A 270 -12.12 16.50 14.64
N SER A 271 -12.19 17.45 15.58
CA SER A 271 -12.46 17.13 17.00
C SER A 271 -13.87 16.60 17.25
N MET A 272 -14.80 16.90 16.33
CA MET A 272 -16.21 16.55 16.40
C MET A 272 -16.69 16.06 15.03
N ARG A 273 -17.90 15.51 14.99
CA ARG A 273 -18.53 15.04 13.76
C ARG A 273 -18.76 16.22 12.81
N PRO A 274 -18.18 16.21 11.59
CA PRO A 274 -18.49 17.22 10.59
C PRO A 274 -19.81 16.93 9.89
N ASP A 275 -20.55 18.00 9.58
CA ASP A 275 -21.64 17.96 8.63
C ASP A 275 -21.07 17.81 7.22
N LEU A 276 -21.27 16.64 6.62
CA LEU A 276 -20.70 16.30 5.32
C LEU A 276 -21.30 17.16 4.20
N ASP A 277 -22.52 17.69 4.37
CA ASP A 277 -23.17 18.56 3.40
C ASP A 277 -22.64 19.99 3.46
N SER A 278 -21.90 20.34 4.51
CA SER A 278 -21.22 21.63 4.64
C SER A 278 -19.93 21.73 3.84
N PHE A 279 -19.41 20.63 3.29
CA PHE A 279 -18.18 20.64 2.47
C PHE A 279 -18.44 21.13 1.04
N GLU A 280 -17.82 22.25 0.68
CA GLU A 280 -17.99 22.91 -0.60
C GLU A 280 -16.65 23.11 -1.33
N THR A 281 -16.58 22.62 -2.56
CA THR A 281 -15.39 22.80 -3.44
C THR A 281 -15.68 23.68 -4.65
N LYS A 282 -16.95 24.01 -4.90
CA LYS A 282 -17.39 24.80 -6.04
C LYS A 282 -18.07 26.07 -5.54
N SER A 283 -17.85 27.16 -6.26
CA SER A 283 -18.63 28.36 -6.05
C SER A 283 -19.97 28.21 -6.76
N ASP A 284 -21.05 28.38 -6.00
CA ASP A 284 -22.41 28.55 -6.52
C ASP A 284 -23.02 29.79 -5.86
N PRO A 285 -22.78 30.99 -6.44
CA PRO A 285 -23.29 32.25 -5.91
C PRO A 285 -24.82 32.32 -5.90
N GLU A 286 -25.50 31.60 -6.80
CA GLU A 286 -26.97 31.59 -6.88
C GLU A 286 -27.57 30.73 -5.75
N GLY A 287 -26.91 29.64 -5.40
CA GLY A 287 -27.21 28.80 -4.23
C GLY A 287 -26.62 29.29 -2.91
N GLY A 288 -25.88 30.41 -2.90
CA GLY A 288 -25.22 30.96 -1.71
C GLY A 288 -24.04 30.13 -1.19
N LYS A 289 -23.50 29.20 -1.99
CA LYS A 289 -22.38 28.33 -1.61
C LYS A 289 -21.06 28.93 -2.07
N THR A 290 -20.17 29.13 -1.11
CA THR A 290 -18.78 29.49 -1.35
C THR A 290 -17.89 28.31 -1.04
N PRO A 291 -16.82 28.04 -1.82
CA PRO A 291 -15.89 26.99 -1.48
C PRO A 291 -15.34 27.18 -0.07
N ASN A 292 -15.13 26.09 0.64
CA ASN A 292 -14.50 26.08 1.95
C ASN A 292 -13.45 24.97 2.07
N ILE A 293 -13.23 24.21 1.00
CA ILE A 293 -12.05 23.37 0.83
C ILE A 293 -11.27 23.89 -0.37
N TYR A 294 -9.95 24.06 -0.20
CA TYR A 294 -9.05 24.57 -1.23
C TYR A 294 -7.81 23.67 -1.34
N LEU A 295 -7.30 23.54 -2.56
CA LEU A 295 -5.96 23.05 -2.84
C LEU A 295 -5.31 24.06 -3.79
N VAL A 296 -4.20 24.66 -3.37
CA VAL A 296 -3.57 25.78 -4.10
C VAL A 296 -2.05 25.62 -4.17
N ASP A 297 -1.47 26.00 -5.29
CA ASP A 297 -0.01 26.19 -5.41
C ASP A 297 0.38 27.50 -4.72
N ILE A 298 1.29 27.42 -3.75
CA ILE A 298 1.77 28.55 -2.97
C ILE A 298 3.29 28.72 -3.08
N THR A 299 3.90 28.14 -4.12
CA THR A 299 5.35 28.09 -4.32
C THR A 299 5.96 29.47 -4.53
N ASP A 300 5.57 30.16 -5.60
CA ASP A 300 6.15 31.44 -6.01
C ASP A 300 5.06 32.37 -6.56
N ASP A 301 5.01 33.62 -6.06
CA ASP A 301 3.99 34.59 -6.46
C ASP A 301 4.16 35.15 -7.87
N GLN A 302 5.29 34.86 -8.51
CA GLN A 302 5.53 35.16 -9.92
C GLN A 302 5.02 34.06 -10.86
N ASP A 303 4.72 32.86 -10.35
CA ASP A 303 4.25 31.75 -11.17
C ASP A 303 2.77 31.95 -11.57
N PRO A 304 2.40 31.75 -12.85
CA PRO A 304 1.01 31.75 -13.26
C PRO A 304 0.10 30.76 -12.50
N SER A 305 0.60 29.69 -11.89
CA SER A 305 -0.17 28.75 -11.07
C SER A 305 -0.50 29.30 -9.67
N TYR A 306 0.23 30.32 -9.21
CA TYR A 306 0.17 30.79 -7.82
C TYR A 306 -1.22 31.21 -7.39
N GLY A 307 -1.68 30.62 -6.29
CA GLY A 307 -2.97 30.93 -5.69
C GLY A 307 -4.18 30.52 -6.53
N LYS A 308 -3.98 29.82 -7.65
CA LYS A 308 -5.09 29.26 -8.44
C LYS A 308 -5.58 27.97 -7.80
N PRO A 309 -6.89 27.83 -7.51
CA PRO A 309 -7.46 26.59 -7.04
C PRO A 309 -7.19 25.45 -8.03
N ILE A 310 -6.65 24.36 -7.51
CA ILE A 310 -6.39 23.13 -8.23
C ILE A 310 -7.64 22.26 -8.14
N SER A 311 -7.99 21.62 -9.26
CA SER A 311 -9.09 20.65 -9.29
C SER A 311 -8.79 19.49 -8.36
N MET A 312 -9.72 19.18 -7.47
CA MET A 312 -9.62 18.11 -6.49
C MET A 312 -10.95 17.38 -6.35
N SER A 313 -10.88 16.17 -5.81
CA SER A 313 -12.02 15.43 -5.28
C SER A 313 -11.80 15.19 -3.80
N TRP A 314 -12.86 14.84 -3.07
CA TRP A 314 -12.76 14.54 -1.66
C TRP A 314 -13.68 13.39 -1.26
N VAL A 315 -13.33 12.74 -0.15
CA VAL A 315 -14.14 11.77 0.59
C VAL A 315 -14.03 12.14 2.06
N ALA A 316 -15.13 12.05 2.81
CA ALA A 316 -15.12 12.27 4.25
C ALA A 316 -15.87 11.14 4.95
N SER A 317 -15.51 10.86 6.20
CA SER A 317 -16.17 9.85 7.02
C SER A 317 -16.23 10.28 8.48
N THR A 318 -17.36 9.99 9.11
CA THR A 318 -17.58 10.12 10.56
C THR A 318 -17.24 8.84 11.32
N GLY A 319 -16.93 7.74 10.60
CA GLY A 319 -16.41 6.50 11.16
C GLY A 319 -14.88 6.43 11.10
N ARG A 320 -14.28 5.48 11.83
CA ARG A 320 -12.83 5.21 11.79
C ARG A 320 -12.48 4.16 10.73
N GLY A 321 -11.25 4.21 10.22
CA GLY A 321 -10.62 3.11 9.48
C GLY A 321 -9.59 2.38 10.35
N LEU A 322 -8.80 1.49 9.74
CA LEU A 322 -7.72 0.80 10.45
C LEU A 322 -6.54 1.72 10.79
N TYR A 323 -6.24 2.73 9.97
CA TYR A 323 -5.06 3.61 10.19
C TYR A 323 -5.41 5.04 10.59
N ILE A 324 -6.66 5.45 10.37
CA ILE A 324 -7.13 6.81 10.62
C ILE A 324 -8.37 6.75 11.50
N CYS A 325 -8.35 7.50 12.59
CA CYS A 325 -9.49 7.55 13.49
C CYS A 325 -10.64 8.39 12.91
N GLN A 326 -11.79 8.37 13.58
CA GLN A 326 -13.04 8.93 13.11
C GLN A 326 -13.00 10.44 12.85
N ASN A 327 -13.98 10.93 12.10
CA ASN A 327 -14.12 12.33 11.69
C ASN A 327 -12.92 12.80 10.87
N TYR A 328 -12.84 12.33 9.63
CA TYR A 328 -11.76 12.70 8.72
C TYR A 328 -12.28 13.14 7.36
N LEU A 329 -11.48 13.99 6.70
CA LEU A 329 -11.62 14.42 5.31
C LEU A 329 -10.35 14.01 4.57
N ALA A 330 -10.51 13.38 3.42
CA ALA A 330 -9.45 13.01 2.48
C ALA A 330 -9.64 13.78 1.17
N ILE A 331 -8.69 14.63 0.81
CA ILE A 331 -8.66 15.41 -0.43
C ILE A 331 -7.65 14.77 -1.36
N TYR A 332 -8.00 14.53 -2.62
CA TYR A 332 -7.08 13.93 -3.58
C TYR A 332 -7.20 14.58 -4.96
N VAL A 333 -6.11 14.54 -5.71
CA VAL A 333 -6.12 14.98 -7.11
C VAL A 333 -6.80 13.93 -7.99
N PRO A 334 -7.64 14.33 -8.97
CA PRO A 334 -8.24 13.40 -9.90
C PRO A 334 -7.18 12.64 -10.69
N TRP A 335 -7.56 11.46 -11.16
CA TRP A 335 -6.70 10.62 -11.97
C TRP A 335 -6.15 11.35 -13.20
N ALA A 336 -4.91 11.00 -13.57
CA ALA A 336 -4.16 11.59 -14.68
C ALA A 336 -3.89 13.11 -14.57
N ARG A 337 -4.04 13.69 -13.37
CA ARG A 337 -3.70 15.10 -13.09
C ARG A 337 -2.79 15.23 -11.86
N PRO A 338 -1.57 14.65 -11.89
CA PRO A 338 -0.61 14.85 -10.82
C PRO A 338 -0.29 16.33 -10.64
N LEU A 339 0.00 16.71 -9.42
CA LEU A 339 0.62 17.98 -9.09
C LEU A 339 2.00 18.09 -9.77
N ALA A 340 2.43 19.31 -10.09
CA ALA A 340 3.80 19.53 -10.51
C ALA A 340 4.77 19.19 -9.37
N GLY A 341 5.90 18.59 -9.72
CA GLY A 341 7.01 18.32 -8.79
C GLY A 341 7.78 19.59 -8.44
N ASP A 342 8.53 19.55 -7.34
CA ASP A 342 9.30 20.69 -6.80
C ASP A 342 8.43 21.94 -6.54
N ARG A 343 7.25 21.72 -5.95
CA ARG A 343 6.28 22.77 -5.65
C ARG A 343 5.72 22.62 -4.25
N THR A 344 5.45 23.75 -3.60
CA THR A 344 4.79 23.80 -2.29
C THR A 344 3.31 24.11 -2.49
N TYR A 345 2.46 23.22 -1.98
CA TYR A 345 1.01 23.35 -2.02
C TYR A 345 0.44 23.54 -0.62
N ALA A 346 -0.74 24.14 -0.57
CA ALA A 346 -1.57 24.16 0.63
C ALA A 346 -2.95 23.58 0.34
N ALA A 347 -3.31 22.53 1.08
CA ALA A 347 -4.71 22.15 1.26
C ALA A 347 -5.27 22.92 2.47
N ILE A 348 -6.44 23.52 2.33
CA ILE A 348 -7.03 24.42 3.34
C ILE A 348 -8.49 24.04 3.56
N VAL A 349 -8.87 23.90 4.83
CA VAL A 349 -10.25 23.79 5.30
C VAL A 349 -10.64 25.12 5.93
N GLY A 350 -11.74 25.70 5.46
CA GLY A 350 -12.30 26.96 5.93
C GLY A 350 -13.24 26.79 7.12
N ASN A 351 -13.45 27.85 7.86
CA ASN A 351 -14.28 27.90 9.07
C ASN A 351 -15.79 27.97 8.81
N THR A 352 -16.22 27.77 7.56
CA THR A 352 -17.64 27.59 7.21
C THR A 352 -18.02 26.12 7.06
N VAL A 353 -17.07 25.19 7.29
CA VAL A 353 -17.40 23.78 7.56
C VAL A 353 -18.01 23.71 8.95
N MET A 354 -19.16 23.03 9.05
CA MET A 354 -20.00 23.00 10.25
C MET A 354 -19.95 21.65 10.95
N THR A 355 -20.22 21.62 12.25
CA THR A 355 -20.46 20.37 12.98
C THR A 355 -21.84 19.82 12.66
N ASP A 356 -21.93 18.49 12.67
CA ASP A 356 -23.19 17.77 12.71
C ASP A 356 -23.46 17.40 14.19
N PRO A 357 -24.40 18.07 14.87
CA PRO A 357 -24.75 17.78 16.25
C PRO A 357 -25.41 16.40 16.42
N GLY A 358 -25.80 15.74 15.32
CA GLY A 358 -26.57 14.51 15.35
C GLY A 358 -28.03 14.73 15.71
N ASP A 359 -28.78 13.63 15.76
CA ASP A 359 -30.14 13.67 16.30
C ASP A 359 -30.07 13.83 17.83
N PRO A 360 -30.85 14.74 18.43
CA PRO A 360 -30.88 14.90 19.87
C PRO A 360 -31.36 13.60 20.54
N GLU A 361 -30.78 13.26 21.69
CA GLU A 361 -31.31 12.19 22.53
C GLU A 361 -32.73 12.54 23.02
N GLU A 362 -33.54 11.52 23.32
CA GLU A 362 -34.94 11.72 23.70
C GLU A 362 -35.04 12.60 24.96
N GLY A 363 -35.50 13.84 24.79
CA GLY A 363 -35.69 14.81 25.87
C GLY A 363 -34.63 15.91 25.95
N GLU A 364 -33.65 15.93 25.05
CA GLU A 364 -32.67 17.01 24.94
C GLU A 364 -33.05 18.03 23.85
N GLU A 365 -32.69 19.30 24.07
CA GLU A 365 -32.84 20.34 23.04
C GLU A 365 -31.78 20.12 21.94
N PRO A 366 -32.12 20.32 20.65
CA PRO A 366 -31.15 20.17 19.57
C PRO A 366 -29.96 21.11 19.76
N GLU A 367 -28.74 20.56 19.80
CA GLU A 367 -27.54 21.38 19.75
C GLU A 367 -27.46 22.08 18.38
N ALA A 368 -27.04 23.35 18.39
CA ALA A 368 -26.87 24.09 17.15
C ALA A 368 -25.55 23.70 16.48
N ALA A 369 -25.57 23.51 15.16
CA ALA A 369 -24.36 23.36 14.36
C ALA A 369 -23.41 24.56 14.58
N ALA A 370 -22.14 24.28 14.79
CA ALA A 370 -21.10 25.27 15.06
C ALA A 370 -19.98 25.18 14.01
N PRO A 371 -19.31 26.29 13.67
CA PRO A 371 -18.19 26.27 12.73
C PRO A 371 -16.96 25.61 13.34
N PHE A 372 -16.21 24.86 12.54
CA PHE A 372 -14.88 24.41 12.95
C PHE A 372 -13.88 25.57 12.96
N MET A 373 -13.14 25.68 14.05
CA MET A 373 -12.15 26.73 14.27
C MET A 373 -10.71 26.20 14.18
N GLN A 374 -9.75 27.12 14.30
CA GLN A 374 -8.33 26.79 14.39
C GLN A 374 -8.01 26.08 15.70
N ASP A 375 -7.25 24.99 15.61
CA ASP A 375 -6.51 24.48 16.77
C ASP A 375 -5.48 25.51 17.26
N ALA A 376 -5.06 25.39 18.52
CA ALA A 376 -4.10 26.28 19.16
C ALA A 376 -2.76 26.35 18.40
N ASP A 377 -2.26 25.20 17.93
CA ASP A 377 -1.03 25.13 17.14
C ASP A 377 -1.21 25.70 15.73
N MET A 378 -2.37 25.48 15.08
CA MET A 378 -2.70 26.10 13.79
C MET A 378 -2.69 27.64 13.91
N LYS A 379 -3.32 28.16 14.97
CA LYS A 379 -3.32 29.59 15.29
C LYS A 379 -1.91 30.12 15.52
N ALA A 380 -1.06 29.35 16.22
CA ALA A 380 0.32 29.72 16.47
C ALA A 380 1.17 29.78 15.19
N VAL A 381 1.02 28.83 14.26
CA VAL A 381 1.79 28.82 13.01
C VAL A 381 1.31 29.89 12.00
N LEU A 382 0.07 30.38 12.10
CA LEU A 382 -0.42 31.50 11.28
C LEU A 382 -0.14 32.89 11.87
N ALA A 383 0.21 32.97 13.16
CA ALA A 383 0.50 34.23 13.83
C ALA A 383 1.67 34.98 13.18
N ASP A 384 1.66 36.31 13.25
CA ASP A 384 2.79 37.13 12.79
C ASP A 384 3.96 37.08 13.79
N ALA A 385 3.66 36.86 15.06
CA ALA A 385 4.66 36.69 16.10
C ALA A 385 5.32 35.31 16.00
N ILE A 386 6.65 35.28 16.11
CA ILE A 386 7.42 34.03 16.14
C ILE A 386 7.12 33.29 17.46
N PRO A 387 6.69 32.02 17.42
CA PRO A 387 6.47 31.22 18.62
C PRO A 387 7.75 31.03 19.45
N THR A 388 7.61 31.01 20.77
CA THR A 388 8.73 30.78 21.70
C THR A 388 9.07 29.30 21.90
N ASP A 389 8.08 28.42 21.72
CA ASP A 389 8.29 26.98 21.72
C ASP A 389 9.10 26.58 20.48
N PRO A 390 10.22 25.85 20.62
CA PRO A 390 11.11 25.54 19.51
C PRO A 390 10.49 24.62 18.45
N ASP A 391 9.64 23.68 18.83
CA ASP A 391 8.98 22.74 17.91
C ASP A 391 7.90 23.49 17.11
N VAL A 392 7.13 24.35 17.80
CA VAL A 392 6.13 25.23 17.15
C VAL A 392 6.81 26.28 16.27
N LYS A 393 7.98 26.80 16.68
CA LYS A 393 8.76 27.72 15.84
C LYS A 393 9.22 27.03 14.55
N ALA A 394 9.73 25.81 14.62
CA ALA A 394 10.15 25.07 13.42
C ALA A 394 8.97 24.87 12.45
N ALA A 395 7.79 24.52 12.97
CA ALA A 395 6.57 24.46 12.18
C ALA A 395 6.15 25.82 11.60
N TRP A 396 6.27 26.89 12.39
CA TRP A 396 6.03 28.26 11.93
C TRP A 396 6.96 28.63 10.77
N ASP A 397 8.24 28.26 10.81
CA ASP A 397 9.18 28.50 9.70
C ASP A 397 8.70 27.78 8.41
N LYS A 398 8.21 26.53 8.51
CA LYS A 398 7.64 25.76 7.38
C LYS A 398 6.36 26.38 6.79
N TYR A 399 5.58 27.10 7.60
CA TYR A 399 4.31 27.71 7.18
C TYR A 399 4.48 29.13 6.62
N ALA A 400 5.72 29.60 6.41
CA ALA A 400 5.99 30.95 5.89
C ALA A 400 5.33 31.21 4.52
N ALA A 401 5.38 30.24 3.61
CA ALA A 401 4.75 30.35 2.29
C ALA A 401 3.22 30.51 2.40
N LEU A 402 2.57 29.76 3.30
CA LEU A 402 1.14 29.90 3.54
C LEU A 402 0.79 31.27 4.13
N ARG A 403 1.55 31.77 5.11
CA ARG A 403 1.32 33.12 5.65
C ARG A 403 1.47 34.20 4.58
N LYS A 404 2.49 34.09 3.72
CA LYS A 404 2.68 34.99 2.57
C LYS A 404 1.48 34.93 1.61
N PHE A 405 1.03 33.73 1.27
CA PHE A 405 -0.12 33.52 0.42
C PHE A 405 -1.40 34.11 1.01
N LEU A 406 -1.71 33.85 2.28
CA LEU A 406 -2.92 34.36 2.94
C LEU A 406 -2.95 35.89 3.09
N ALA A 407 -1.80 36.56 2.96
CA ALA A 407 -1.69 38.02 2.93
C ALA A 407 -1.76 38.61 1.50
N SER A 408 -1.76 37.76 0.47
CA SER A 408 -1.78 38.19 -0.93
C SER A 408 -3.18 38.58 -1.40
N SER A 409 -3.24 39.40 -2.46
CA SER A 409 -4.50 39.67 -3.17
C SER A 409 -5.16 38.42 -3.75
N GLN A 410 -4.36 37.42 -4.12
CA GLN A 410 -4.82 36.16 -4.71
C GLN A 410 -5.65 35.36 -3.72
N ALA A 411 -5.19 35.23 -2.47
CA ALA A 411 -5.98 34.63 -1.40
C ALA A 411 -7.28 35.42 -1.15
N GLY A 412 -7.20 36.76 -1.10
CA GLY A 412 -8.38 37.61 -0.93
C GLY A 412 -9.43 37.46 -2.03
N MET A 413 -9.00 37.28 -3.30
CA MET A 413 -9.91 37.07 -4.43
C MET A 413 -10.71 35.77 -4.34
N ILE A 414 -10.18 34.75 -3.66
CA ILE A 414 -10.87 33.47 -3.42
C ILE A 414 -11.45 33.37 -2.00
N GLY A 415 -11.55 34.48 -1.28
CA GLY A 415 -12.17 34.53 0.04
C GLY A 415 -11.32 33.96 1.18
N LEU A 416 -10.03 33.71 0.96
CA LEU A 416 -9.12 33.19 1.98
C LEU A 416 -8.41 34.31 2.74
N SER A 417 -8.33 34.13 4.05
CA SER A 417 -7.53 34.94 4.97
C SER A 417 -7.17 34.11 6.19
N LYS A 418 -6.22 34.59 7.02
CA LYS A 418 -5.87 33.89 8.27
C LYS A 418 -7.06 33.63 9.18
N ALA A 419 -8.09 34.47 9.17
CA ALA A 419 -9.27 34.31 10.04
C ALA A 419 -10.27 33.26 9.52
N VAL A 420 -10.22 32.96 8.21
CA VAL A 420 -11.14 32.01 7.55
C VAL A 420 -10.59 30.58 7.60
N VAL A 421 -9.27 30.40 7.72
CA VAL A 421 -8.66 29.06 7.80
C VAL A 421 -9.06 28.39 9.12
N ALA A 422 -9.70 27.22 9.08
CA ALA A 422 -9.90 26.35 10.23
C ALA A 422 -8.74 25.34 10.37
N GLY A 423 -8.26 24.79 9.26
CA GLY A 423 -7.08 23.94 9.24
C GLY A 423 -6.36 24.01 7.89
N ALA A 424 -5.07 23.70 7.87
CA ALA A 424 -4.30 23.62 6.64
C ALA A 424 -3.24 22.51 6.69
N ALA A 425 -2.87 22.01 5.52
CA ALA A 425 -1.76 21.12 5.31
C ALA A 425 -0.86 21.73 4.23
N VAL A 426 0.32 22.20 4.63
CA VAL A 426 1.35 22.70 3.71
C VAL A 426 2.33 21.58 3.41
N PHE A 427 2.52 21.25 2.14
CA PHE A 427 3.40 20.16 1.75
C PHE A 427 4.12 20.47 0.44
N THR A 428 5.36 19.99 0.32
CA THR A 428 6.21 20.16 -0.87
C THR A 428 6.37 18.84 -1.62
N THR A 429 6.15 18.85 -2.93
CA THR A 429 6.29 17.67 -3.81
C THR A 429 7.73 17.45 -4.24
N TYR A 430 8.15 16.18 -4.38
CA TYR A 430 9.46 15.86 -4.97
C TYR A 430 9.47 16.09 -6.49
N ASP A 431 10.66 16.22 -7.09
CA ASP A 431 10.82 16.14 -8.55
C ASP A 431 10.89 14.66 -8.99
N PRO A 432 9.87 14.14 -9.69
CA PRO A 432 9.84 12.74 -10.09
C PRO A 432 10.88 12.35 -11.14
N THR A 433 11.60 13.32 -11.70
CA THR A 433 12.61 13.09 -12.74
C THR A 433 14.04 13.17 -12.21
N GLU A 434 14.25 13.78 -11.04
CA GLU A 434 15.58 14.04 -10.47
C GLU A 434 16.43 12.77 -10.38
N ARG A 435 15.88 11.71 -9.76
CA ARG A 435 16.60 10.42 -9.65
C ARG A 435 16.94 9.84 -11.01
N MET A 436 16.03 9.90 -11.99
CA MET A 436 16.31 9.36 -13.32
C MET A 436 17.33 10.18 -14.10
N ALA A 437 17.38 11.49 -13.88
CA ALA A 437 18.46 12.33 -14.40
C ALA A 437 19.82 11.89 -13.83
N LYS A 438 19.88 11.53 -12.54
CA LYS A 438 21.11 10.98 -11.91
C LYS A 438 21.53 9.62 -12.45
N PHE A 439 20.57 8.73 -12.75
CA PHE A 439 20.87 7.50 -13.49
C PHE A 439 21.45 7.81 -14.86
N LYS A 440 20.87 8.76 -15.60
CA LYS A 440 21.40 9.17 -16.91
C LYS A 440 22.82 9.74 -16.79
N GLU A 441 23.07 10.63 -15.83
CA GLU A 441 24.41 11.18 -15.59
C GLU A 441 25.43 10.07 -15.32
N GLN A 442 25.06 9.04 -14.55
CA GLN A 442 25.93 7.90 -14.30
C GLN A 442 26.16 7.06 -15.56
N MET A 443 25.12 6.81 -16.34
CA MET A 443 25.21 6.06 -17.60
C MET A 443 26.08 6.77 -18.64
N ASP A 444 26.09 8.11 -18.66
CA ASP A 444 26.95 8.90 -19.54
C ASP A 444 28.44 8.82 -19.14
N THR A 445 28.78 8.23 -17.98
CA THR A 445 30.17 8.04 -17.54
C THR A 445 30.78 6.69 -17.89
N ILE A 446 29.97 5.74 -18.38
CA ILE A 446 30.44 4.41 -18.78
C ILE A 446 30.37 4.22 -20.30
N ASP A 447 31.12 3.25 -20.80
CA ASP A 447 31.05 2.85 -22.20
C ASP A 447 29.66 2.30 -22.56
N LEU A 448 29.28 2.42 -23.84
CA LEU A 448 28.05 1.84 -24.35
C LEU A 448 27.99 0.32 -24.04
N PRO A 449 26.79 -0.23 -23.75
CA PRO A 449 26.63 -1.65 -23.51
C PRO A 449 27.27 -2.54 -24.59
N GLU A 450 28.08 -3.50 -24.16
CA GLU A 450 28.74 -4.46 -25.03
C GLU A 450 27.75 -5.53 -25.48
N VAL A 451 27.68 -5.78 -26.80
CA VAL A 451 27.02 -6.97 -27.35
C VAL A 451 27.98 -8.13 -27.20
N VAL A 452 27.71 -9.02 -26.24
CA VAL A 452 28.58 -10.16 -25.90
C VAL A 452 28.52 -11.22 -26.99
N GLU A 453 27.30 -11.54 -27.41
CA GLU A 453 27.04 -12.49 -28.50
C GLU A 453 25.75 -12.06 -29.21
N ALA A 454 25.72 -12.22 -30.54
CA ALA A 454 24.52 -12.02 -31.33
C ALA A 454 24.44 -13.01 -32.49
N VAL A 455 23.24 -13.48 -32.78
CA VAL A 455 22.94 -14.40 -33.87
C VAL A 455 21.79 -13.85 -34.71
N VAL A 456 21.88 -14.05 -36.02
CA VAL A 456 20.74 -13.85 -36.93
C VAL A 456 19.91 -15.13 -36.93
N CYS A 457 18.60 -15.02 -36.71
CA CYS A 457 17.71 -16.17 -36.62
C CYS A 457 17.36 -16.75 -38.00
N GLU A 458 18.36 -17.35 -38.64
CA GLU A 458 18.23 -18.16 -39.85
C GLU A 458 17.91 -19.63 -39.51
N PRO A 459 17.51 -20.47 -40.48
CA PRO A 459 17.19 -21.87 -40.23
C PRO A 459 18.40 -22.61 -39.65
N GLY A 460 18.23 -23.17 -38.44
CA GLY A 460 19.29 -23.88 -37.72
C GLY A 460 20.15 -23.00 -36.82
N ALA A 461 19.94 -21.69 -36.77
CA ALA A 461 20.56 -20.81 -35.79
C ALA A 461 20.02 -21.11 -34.38
N VAL A 462 20.92 -21.14 -33.39
CA VAL A 462 20.57 -21.29 -31.97
C VAL A 462 20.90 -19.99 -31.27
N SER A 463 19.93 -19.44 -30.57
CA SER A 463 20.10 -18.21 -29.79
C SER A 463 20.81 -18.50 -28.46
N PRO A 464 21.69 -17.61 -27.98
CA PRO A 464 22.20 -17.71 -26.60
C PRO A 464 21.10 -17.54 -25.55
N CYS A 465 19.92 -17.07 -25.97
CA CYS A 465 18.76 -16.82 -25.13
C CYS A 465 17.63 -17.84 -25.30
N ASP A 466 17.91 -18.99 -25.90
CA ASP A 466 16.98 -20.11 -26.08
C ASP A 466 16.58 -20.71 -24.71
N ASP A 467 15.32 -21.12 -24.56
CA ASP A 467 14.83 -21.75 -23.32
C ASP A 467 15.06 -23.27 -23.26
N GLY A 468 15.58 -23.88 -24.34
CA GLY A 468 15.82 -25.31 -24.46
C GLY A 468 14.54 -26.14 -24.59
N LEU A 469 13.37 -25.51 -24.78
CA LEU A 469 12.08 -26.17 -24.92
C LEU A 469 11.74 -26.40 -26.39
N SER A 470 10.66 -27.14 -26.64
CA SER A 470 10.17 -27.44 -27.98
C SER A 470 8.65 -27.37 -28.05
N GLY A 471 8.12 -27.25 -29.27
CA GLY A 471 6.66 -27.20 -29.48
C GLY A 471 6.04 -25.90 -28.93
N PRO A 472 4.77 -25.93 -28.49
CA PRO A 472 4.06 -24.74 -28.03
C PRO A 472 4.70 -24.03 -26.82
N ASP A 473 5.51 -24.74 -26.04
CA ASP A 473 6.16 -24.23 -24.84
C ASP A 473 7.49 -23.51 -25.13
N HIS A 474 8.02 -23.62 -26.35
CA HIS A 474 9.18 -22.86 -26.81
C HIS A 474 8.79 -21.38 -26.98
N LYS A 475 9.20 -20.53 -26.03
CA LYS A 475 8.86 -19.10 -26.00
C LYS A 475 10.06 -18.19 -26.22
N ARG A 476 11.28 -18.68 -26.02
CA ARG A 476 12.54 -17.95 -26.14
C ARG A 476 13.48 -18.70 -27.07
N GLY A 477 14.20 -17.95 -27.92
CA GLY A 477 15.09 -18.50 -28.92
C GLY A 477 14.65 -18.20 -30.34
N CYS A 478 15.44 -18.64 -31.33
CA CYS A 478 15.15 -18.41 -32.74
C CYS A 478 13.99 -19.30 -33.21
N MET A 479 12.89 -18.69 -33.65
CA MET A 479 11.67 -19.41 -34.07
C MET A 479 11.55 -19.59 -35.59
N GLY A 480 12.66 -19.40 -36.31
CA GLY A 480 12.71 -19.42 -37.77
C GLY A 480 12.63 -18.02 -38.40
N GLU A 481 12.76 -17.97 -39.73
CA GLU A 481 12.76 -16.72 -40.47
C GLU A 481 11.36 -16.09 -40.57
N ASP A 482 11.29 -14.77 -40.46
CA ASP A 482 10.09 -13.98 -40.75
C ASP A 482 10.18 -13.35 -42.16
N PRO A 483 9.09 -13.33 -42.95
CA PRO A 483 9.11 -12.71 -44.28
C PRO A 483 9.26 -11.18 -44.25
N ASN A 484 8.94 -10.50 -43.16
CA ASN A 484 8.92 -9.03 -43.07
C ASN A 484 10.25 -8.46 -42.59
N PHE A 485 10.90 -9.10 -41.62
CA PHE A 485 12.11 -8.59 -40.98
C PHE A 485 13.19 -9.65 -40.81
N ILE A 486 14.40 -9.20 -40.56
CA ILE A 486 15.52 -10.00 -40.08
C ILE A 486 15.47 -9.94 -38.55
N GLU A 487 15.39 -11.10 -37.90
CA GLU A 487 15.45 -11.21 -36.43
C GLU A 487 16.90 -11.46 -36.00
N ILE A 488 17.37 -10.64 -35.05
CA ILE A 488 18.67 -10.77 -34.39
C ILE A 488 18.39 -10.95 -32.91
N GLN A 489 19.00 -11.96 -32.30
CA GLN A 489 18.94 -12.19 -30.86
C GLN A 489 20.33 -12.24 -30.27
N GLY A 490 20.48 -11.87 -29.00
CA GLY A 490 21.79 -11.88 -28.38
C GLY A 490 21.78 -11.52 -26.90
N LEU A 491 22.98 -11.43 -26.37
CA LEU A 491 23.26 -11.01 -25.01
C LEU A 491 23.86 -9.60 -25.01
N LEU A 492 23.26 -8.71 -24.23
CA LEU A 492 23.73 -7.35 -24.01
C LEU A 492 24.20 -7.22 -22.57
N LYS A 493 25.42 -6.73 -22.37
CA LYS A 493 25.96 -6.50 -21.03
C LYS A 493 25.56 -5.11 -20.53
N ILE A 494 24.72 -5.07 -19.50
CA ILE A 494 24.19 -3.82 -18.92
C ILE A 494 24.64 -3.67 -17.46
N PRO A 495 24.81 -2.43 -16.96
CA PRO A 495 25.17 -2.21 -15.57
C PRO A 495 24.01 -2.54 -14.62
N THR A 496 24.36 -2.89 -13.40
CA THR A 496 23.44 -3.18 -12.31
C THR A 496 23.71 -2.22 -11.17
N PHE A 497 22.65 -1.72 -10.54
CA PHE A 497 22.74 -0.71 -9.48
C PHE A 497 22.27 -1.23 -8.13
N GLN A 498 21.59 -2.38 -8.12
CA GLN A 498 21.14 -3.00 -6.88
C GLN A 498 22.31 -3.65 -6.15
N GLU A 499 22.44 -3.34 -4.86
CA GLU A 499 23.43 -3.96 -4.00
C GLU A 499 22.91 -5.23 -3.33
N GLY A 500 23.82 -6.09 -2.88
CA GLY A 500 23.48 -7.29 -2.12
C GLY A 500 23.43 -8.57 -2.97
N GLU A 501 22.80 -9.61 -2.42
CA GLU A 501 22.74 -10.96 -2.99
C GLU A 501 21.35 -11.27 -3.54
N LYS A 502 21.29 -11.65 -4.82
CA LYS A 502 20.04 -12.08 -5.46
C LYS A 502 19.57 -13.42 -4.89
N PRO A 503 18.24 -13.66 -4.76
CA PRO A 503 17.14 -12.83 -5.27
C PRO A 503 16.59 -11.78 -4.28
N TYR A 504 17.38 -11.35 -3.29
CA TYR A 504 16.98 -10.36 -2.28
C TYR A 504 15.72 -10.78 -1.52
N VAL A 505 15.75 -11.99 -0.96
CA VAL A 505 14.60 -12.59 -0.28
C VAL A 505 14.44 -11.97 1.09
N GLU A 506 15.53 -11.93 1.85
CA GLU A 506 15.58 -11.39 3.20
C GLU A 506 16.10 -9.94 3.21
N PRO A 507 15.75 -9.13 4.21
CA PRO A 507 16.30 -7.77 4.35
C PRO A 507 17.83 -7.73 4.36
N GLU A 508 18.48 -8.74 4.95
CA GLU A 508 19.94 -8.85 5.04
C GLU A 508 20.60 -9.10 3.68
N ASP A 509 19.85 -9.64 2.70
CA ASP A 509 20.33 -9.86 1.34
C ASP A 509 20.50 -8.53 0.57
N GLY A 510 19.96 -7.41 1.07
CA GLY A 510 20.05 -6.09 0.43
C GLY A 510 18.95 -5.83 -0.62
N GLY A 511 19.34 -5.38 -1.80
CA GLY A 511 18.43 -5.00 -2.90
C GLY A 511 18.14 -3.49 -3.02
N GLY A 512 18.82 -2.68 -2.20
CA GLY A 512 18.77 -1.22 -2.25
C GLY A 512 19.67 -0.61 -3.33
N LEU A 513 19.67 0.73 -3.40
CA LEU A 513 20.58 1.52 -4.21
C LEU A 513 21.56 2.25 -3.29
N GLU A 514 22.85 2.22 -3.63
CA GLU A 514 23.85 3.10 -3.01
C GLU A 514 24.02 4.35 -3.87
N TRP A 515 24.19 5.51 -3.23
CA TRP A 515 24.36 6.80 -3.88
C TRP A 515 25.74 7.38 -3.56
N ASP A 516 26.43 7.90 -4.58
CA ASP A 516 27.71 8.57 -4.40
C ASP A 516 27.57 10.01 -3.85
N ALA A 517 28.69 10.70 -3.62
CA ALA A 517 28.69 12.07 -3.10
C ALA A 517 28.08 13.12 -4.06
N LEU A 518 27.79 12.74 -5.31
CA LEU A 518 27.11 13.56 -6.32
C LEU A 518 25.66 13.11 -6.54
N GLU A 519 25.16 12.23 -5.66
CA GLU A 519 23.82 11.63 -5.69
C GLU A 519 23.56 10.81 -6.97
N ARG A 520 24.61 10.21 -7.53
CA ARG A 520 24.49 9.25 -8.63
C ARG A 520 24.43 7.82 -8.08
N PRO A 521 23.64 6.94 -8.69
CA PRO A 521 23.58 5.55 -8.25
C PRO A 521 24.91 4.86 -8.53
N VAL A 522 25.43 4.13 -7.55
CA VAL A 522 26.69 3.39 -7.68
C VAL A 522 26.46 2.12 -8.51
N ILE A 523 27.31 1.88 -9.50
CA ILE A 523 27.30 0.63 -10.26
C ILE A 523 27.85 -0.49 -9.38
N LYS A 524 27.04 -1.53 -9.17
CA LYS A 524 27.37 -2.70 -8.35
C LYS A 524 27.90 -3.88 -9.16
N GLY A 525 27.63 -3.88 -10.46
CA GLY A 525 28.12 -4.92 -11.36
C GLY A 525 27.58 -4.75 -12.78
N PHE A 526 27.65 -5.85 -13.53
CA PHE A 526 27.12 -5.95 -14.88
C PHE A 526 26.41 -7.29 -15.05
N GLU A 527 25.35 -7.29 -15.85
CA GLU A 527 24.57 -8.47 -16.20
C GLU A 527 24.43 -8.61 -17.70
N GLU A 528 24.44 -9.86 -18.15
CA GLU A 528 24.14 -10.22 -19.53
C GLU A 528 22.64 -10.47 -19.62
N ILE A 529 21.93 -9.60 -20.35
CA ILE A 529 20.50 -9.71 -20.59
C ILE A 529 20.21 -10.07 -22.04
N CYS A 530 19.12 -10.78 -22.24
CA CYS A 530 18.64 -11.12 -23.58
C CYS A 530 18.02 -9.90 -24.26
N PHE A 531 18.40 -9.67 -25.52
CA PHE A 531 17.72 -8.71 -26.40
C PHE A 531 17.25 -9.41 -27.69
N SER A 532 16.18 -8.87 -28.29
CA SER A 532 15.86 -9.14 -29.68
C SER A 532 15.75 -7.82 -30.44
N MET A 533 16.22 -7.84 -31.67
CA MET A 533 16.15 -6.73 -32.60
C MET A 533 15.59 -7.22 -33.92
N THR A 534 14.63 -6.50 -34.47
CA THR A 534 14.06 -6.79 -35.78
C THR A 534 14.39 -5.66 -36.74
N VAL A 535 15.01 -6.01 -37.86
CA VAL A 535 15.40 -5.06 -38.90
C VAL A 535 14.52 -5.27 -40.12
N PRO A 536 13.80 -4.24 -40.62
CA PRO A 536 13.03 -4.35 -41.85
C PRO A 536 13.82 -4.92 -43.02
N LYS A 537 13.21 -5.82 -43.79
CA LYS A 537 13.76 -6.25 -45.08
C LYS A 537 13.49 -5.16 -46.12
N GLY A 538 14.51 -4.81 -46.90
CA GLY A 538 14.39 -3.83 -47.99
C GLY A 538 15.49 -2.78 -47.98
N ILE A 539 15.27 -1.72 -48.76
CA ILE A 539 16.22 -0.60 -48.86
C ILE A 539 15.93 0.36 -47.71
N PRO A 540 16.91 0.64 -46.82
CA PRO A 540 16.72 1.61 -45.76
C PRO A 540 16.47 3.01 -46.33
N PRO A 541 15.72 3.87 -45.63
CA PRO A 541 15.66 5.29 -45.94
C PRO A 541 17.06 5.92 -45.93
N GLU A 542 17.21 7.11 -46.55
CA GLU A 542 18.50 7.83 -46.62
C GLU A 542 19.15 8.03 -45.25
N ASN A 543 18.34 8.31 -44.22
CA ASN A 543 18.79 8.49 -42.84
C ASN A 543 18.76 7.19 -41.99
N GLY A 544 18.60 6.03 -42.63
CA GLY A 544 18.43 4.75 -41.95
C GLY A 544 17.00 4.47 -41.48
N TRP A 545 16.80 3.28 -40.90
CA TRP A 545 15.52 2.91 -40.30
C TRP A 545 15.28 3.67 -38.98
N PRO A 546 14.07 4.19 -38.73
CA PRO A 546 13.70 4.67 -37.40
C PRO A 546 13.85 3.55 -36.35
N VAL A 547 14.41 3.89 -35.20
CA VAL A 547 14.57 2.94 -34.08
C VAL A 547 13.36 3.05 -33.15
N VAL A 548 12.77 1.91 -32.81
CA VAL A 548 11.72 1.78 -31.80
C VAL A 548 12.27 0.95 -30.65
N LEU A 549 12.29 1.53 -29.45
CA LEU A 549 12.62 0.80 -28.22
C LEU A 549 11.35 0.18 -27.66
N TYR A 550 11.39 -1.12 -27.39
CA TYR A 550 10.27 -1.86 -26.81
C TYR A 550 10.69 -2.49 -25.48
N GLY A 551 10.00 -2.13 -24.41
CA GLY A 551 10.07 -2.83 -23.13
C GLY A 551 8.80 -3.65 -22.95
N HIS A 552 8.93 -4.94 -22.61
CA HIS A 552 7.77 -5.78 -22.31
C HIS A 552 7.24 -5.49 -20.90
N GLY A 553 5.95 -5.75 -20.68
CA GLY A 553 5.35 -5.76 -19.35
C GLY A 553 5.53 -7.10 -18.63
N THR A 554 4.85 -7.23 -17.48
CA THR A 554 4.76 -8.47 -16.72
C THR A 554 4.17 -9.60 -17.57
N GLY A 555 4.80 -10.79 -17.50
CA GLY A 555 4.40 -11.96 -18.28
C GLY A 555 4.93 -11.98 -19.73
N GLY A 556 5.57 -10.90 -20.19
CA GLY A 556 6.28 -10.84 -21.47
C GLY A 556 7.72 -11.31 -21.40
N ASN A 557 8.40 -11.32 -22.55
CA ASN A 557 9.83 -11.59 -22.65
C ASN A 557 10.49 -10.72 -23.74
N TYR A 558 11.81 -10.86 -23.92
CA TYR A 558 12.59 -10.08 -24.88
C TYR A 558 12.15 -10.20 -26.36
N ARG A 559 11.27 -11.14 -26.70
CA ARG A 559 10.65 -11.35 -28.03
C ARG A 559 9.16 -10.98 -28.10
N SER A 560 8.58 -10.43 -27.04
CA SER A 560 7.15 -10.08 -26.97
C SER A 560 6.68 -9.25 -28.16
N GLN A 561 7.47 -8.26 -28.60
CA GLN A 561 7.13 -7.42 -29.76
C GLN A 561 6.97 -8.21 -31.07
N ILE A 562 7.64 -9.36 -31.20
CA ILE A 562 7.50 -10.27 -32.34
C ILE A 562 6.24 -11.12 -32.17
N ALA A 563 6.10 -11.76 -31.00
CA ALA A 563 4.98 -12.66 -30.71
C ALA A 563 3.61 -11.95 -30.76
N GLU A 564 3.56 -10.67 -30.40
CA GLU A 564 2.36 -9.82 -30.45
C GLU A 564 2.11 -9.22 -31.84
N GLY A 565 2.99 -9.51 -32.82
CA GLY A 565 2.90 -9.03 -34.19
C GLY A 565 3.23 -7.54 -34.37
N LEU A 566 3.78 -6.88 -33.35
CA LEU A 566 4.18 -5.47 -33.42
C LEU A 566 5.34 -5.28 -34.41
N ALA A 567 6.35 -6.14 -34.37
CA ALA A 567 7.51 -6.12 -35.27
C ALA A 567 7.09 -6.05 -36.75
N ALA A 568 6.22 -6.96 -37.16
CA ALA A 568 5.72 -7.08 -38.53
C ALA A 568 4.88 -5.87 -38.93
N LYS A 569 4.05 -5.34 -38.02
CA LYS A 569 3.27 -4.13 -38.27
C LYS A 569 4.18 -2.92 -38.49
N LEU A 570 5.14 -2.70 -37.59
CA LEU A 570 6.04 -1.54 -37.67
C LEU A 570 6.92 -1.57 -38.92
N THR A 571 7.40 -2.76 -39.29
CA THR A 571 8.20 -2.99 -40.50
C THR A 571 7.46 -2.64 -41.79
N ASN A 572 6.13 -2.80 -41.79
CA ASN A 572 5.27 -2.50 -42.94
C ASN A 572 4.68 -1.07 -42.91
N MET A 573 5.00 -0.25 -41.90
CA MET A 573 4.50 1.13 -41.84
C MET A 573 5.26 2.02 -42.82
N THR A 574 4.52 2.81 -43.60
CA THR A 574 5.09 3.92 -44.36
C THR A 574 5.17 5.15 -43.44
N VAL A 575 6.37 5.59 -43.12
CA VAL A 575 6.57 6.82 -42.34
C VAL A 575 6.43 8.02 -43.26
N TYR A 576 5.42 8.86 -43.02
CA TYR A 576 5.25 10.11 -43.74
C TYR A 576 6.36 11.09 -43.34
N ASN A 577 7.14 11.55 -44.32
CA ASN A 577 8.15 12.59 -44.12
C ASN A 577 7.53 13.95 -44.52
N PRO A 578 7.20 14.85 -43.57
CA PRO A 578 6.62 16.15 -43.89
C PRO A 578 7.56 17.07 -44.69
N ASP A 579 8.86 16.78 -44.74
CA ASP A 579 9.87 17.60 -45.44
C ASP A 579 10.14 17.13 -46.89
N SER A 580 9.55 16.03 -47.36
CA SER A 580 9.86 15.48 -48.70
C SER A 580 9.13 16.16 -49.87
N GLY A 581 8.32 17.19 -49.63
CA GLY A 581 7.77 18.06 -50.69
C GLY A 581 7.01 17.34 -51.82
N ALA A 582 6.42 16.18 -51.54
CA ALA A 582 5.58 15.40 -52.45
C ALA A 582 4.31 14.93 -51.73
#